data_AF-A0AAU6JN66-F1
#
_entry.id   AF-A0AAU6JN66-F1
#
_cell.length_a   1.000
_cell.length_b   1.000
_cell.length_c   1.000
_cell.angle_alpha   90.00
_cell.angle_beta   90.00
_cell.angle_gamma   90.00
#
_symmetry.space_group_name_H-M   'P 1'
#
loop_
_entity.id
_entity.type
_entity.pdbx_description
1 polymer ?
#
loop_
_entity_poly.entity_id
_entity_poly.type
_entity_poly.pdbx_seq_one_letter_code
_entity_poly.pdbx_strand_id
1 'polypeptide(L)'
;MTVFRQREDSSAVAKWLSHYPTLSGWQGGTSTHTRTVPTFNWFGGELRMMLLWSRPSTHQSRQVDPAQWVRHAEQYRGGWWVLPAYAEMTQPVRAMMAWWAALLALSTFARYEPESWAAMIDVDNPGSPAVAIEHFLDTALDAIPELVGGALAYVSAFAYDPYVAGQPSAP
;
A
#
# COMPACT_ATOMS: atom_id res chain seq x y z
N MET A 1 -18.58 -4.65 7.61
CA MET A 1 -18.21 -3.54 8.52
C MET A 1 -17.98 -4.13 9.90
N THR A 2 -16.74 -4.46 10.23
CA THR A 2 -16.40 -5.15 11.50
C THR A 2 -16.13 -4.09 12.55
N VAL A 3 -16.99 -4.05 13.58
CA VAL A 3 -16.85 -3.14 14.72
C VAL A 3 -15.99 -3.83 15.77
N PHE A 4 -14.80 -3.29 16.03
CA PHE A 4 -13.88 -3.81 17.03
C PHE A 4 -14.29 -3.28 18.44
N ARG A 5 -14.76 -4.16 19.36
CA ARG A 5 -14.88 -3.94 20.82
C ARG A 5 -13.57 -4.24 21.57
N GLN A 6 -12.91 -3.15 22.00
CA GLN A 6 -11.89 -2.88 23.04
C GLN A 6 -11.14 -3.98 23.85
N ARG A 7 -11.64 -5.22 24.07
CA ARG A 7 -10.98 -6.23 24.92
C ARG A 7 -10.70 -7.57 24.23
N GLU A 8 -11.48 -7.94 23.22
CA GLU A 8 -11.31 -9.19 22.46
C GLU A 8 -10.54 -8.99 21.14
N ASP A 9 -10.26 -7.73 20.78
CA ASP A 9 -9.76 -7.38 19.45
C ASP A 9 -8.25 -7.26 19.29
N SER A 10 -7.46 -7.29 20.34
CA SER A 10 -6.00 -7.17 20.15
C SER A 10 -5.44 -8.37 19.38
N SER A 11 -5.95 -9.58 19.62
CA SER A 11 -5.58 -10.79 18.87
C SER A 11 -6.20 -10.83 17.48
N ALA A 12 -7.44 -10.36 17.32
CA ALA A 12 -8.11 -10.26 16.02
C ALA A 12 -7.41 -9.24 15.11
N VAL A 13 -7.05 -8.08 15.65
CA VAL A 13 -6.28 -7.05 14.93
C VAL A 13 -4.86 -7.55 14.66
N ALA A 14 -4.17 -8.20 15.59
CA ALA A 14 -2.86 -8.79 15.32
C ALA A 14 -2.93 -9.86 14.21
N LYS A 15 -3.96 -10.70 14.20
CA LYS A 15 -4.23 -11.68 13.13
C LYS A 15 -4.59 -11.03 11.80
N TRP A 16 -5.30 -9.91 11.82
CA TRP A 16 -5.57 -9.15 10.60
C TRP A 16 -4.28 -8.51 10.05
N LEU A 17 -3.48 -7.89 10.93
CA LEU A 17 -2.21 -7.26 10.60
C LEU A 17 -1.11 -8.24 10.18
N SER A 18 -1.21 -9.52 10.54
CA SER A 18 -0.24 -10.52 10.06
C SER A 18 -0.27 -10.72 8.54
N HIS A 19 -1.33 -10.26 7.85
CA HIS A 19 -1.38 -10.23 6.38
C HIS A 19 -0.55 -9.08 5.79
N TYR A 20 0.09 -8.23 6.60
CA TYR A 20 0.87 -7.09 6.16
C TYR A 20 2.34 -7.30 6.56
N PRO A 21 3.18 -7.91 5.70
CA PRO A 21 4.57 -8.26 6.04
C PRO A 21 5.40 -7.04 6.42
N THR A 22 5.08 -5.90 5.80
CA THR A 22 5.74 -4.62 6.06
C THR A 22 5.41 -4.06 7.45
N LEU A 23 4.44 -4.63 8.17
CA LEU A 23 4.14 -4.31 9.57
C LEU A 23 4.84 -5.20 10.59
N SER A 24 5.78 -6.04 10.16
CA SER A 24 6.63 -6.79 11.09
C SER A 24 7.37 -5.83 12.04
N GLY A 25 7.37 -6.17 13.34
CA GLY A 25 7.97 -5.33 14.39
C GLY A 25 7.10 -4.16 14.88
N TRP A 26 5.88 -4.02 14.38
CA TRP A 26 4.93 -3.01 14.80
C TRP A 26 4.48 -3.16 16.27
N GLN A 27 4.19 -2.04 16.95
CA GLN A 27 3.63 -1.96 18.30
C GLN A 27 2.48 -0.93 18.41
N GLY A 28 1.45 -1.24 19.20
CA GLY A 28 0.32 -0.32 19.43
C GLY A 28 0.73 1.00 20.09
N GLY A 29 0.06 2.08 19.63
CA GLY A 29 -0.01 3.39 20.29
C GLY A 29 -0.07 3.33 21.81
N THR A 30 0.89 3.90 22.53
CA THR A 30 0.81 4.03 24.00
C THR A 30 0.25 5.38 24.38
N SER A 31 -1.03 5.46 24.77
CA SER A 31 -1.47 6.51 25.67
C SER A 31 -1.35 5.96 27.09
N THR A 32 -0.33 6.42 27.81
CA THR A 32 -0.17 6.39 29.27
C THR A 32 -0.97 5.33 30.06
N HIS A 33 -0.22 4.33 30.53
CA HIS A 33 -0.57 3.35 31.57
C HIS A 33 -1.63 2.31 31.14
N THR A 34 -1.21 1.04 31.16
CA THR A 34 -1.99 -0.18 30.89
C THR A 34 -2.39 -0.47 29.42
N ARG A 35 -1.53 -1.29 28.79
CA ARG A 35 -1.81 -2.29 27.74
C ARG A 35 -2.18 -1.79 26.32
N THR A 36 -1.51 -2.41 25.36
CA THR A 36 -1.36 -2.11 23.94
C THR A 36 -2.68 -2.25 23.15
N VAL A 37 -3.28 -1.14 22.72
CA VAL A 37 -4.44 -1.16 21.81
C VAL A 37 -4.16 -0.24 20.61
N PRO A 38 -4.32 -0.73 19.36
CA PRO A 38 -4.33 0.16 18.20
C PRO A 38 -5.44 1.20 18.34
N THR A 39 -5.09 2.48 18.28
CA THR A 39 -6.09 3.56 18.27
C THR A 39 -6.55 3.80 16.85
N PHE A 40 -7.84 3.57 16.61
CA PHE A 40 -8.53 3.94 15.37
C PHE A 40 -9.07 5.35 15.51
N ASN A 41 -8.70 6.23 14.58
CA ASN A 41 -9.19 7.59 14.52
C ASN A 41 -9.88 7.80 13.18
N TRP A 42 -11.05 8.43 13.23
CA TRP A 42 -11.73 8.92 12.05
C TRP A 42 -11.12 10.26 11.63
N PHE A 43 -10.60 10.35 10.41
CA PHE A 43 -10.02 11.57 9.86
C PHE A 43 -10.48 11.75 8.41
N GLY A 44 -11.24 12.82 8.14
CA GLY A 44 -11.57 13.24 6.77
C GLY A 44 -12.32 12.22 5.91
N GLY A 45 -13.22 11.40 6.46
CA GLY A 45 -13.89 10.34 5.69
C GLY A 45 -13.27 8.95 5.84
N GLU A 46 -12.06 8.86 6.40
CA GLU A 46 -11.27 7.65 6.43
C GLU A 46 -11.06 7.13 7.85
N LEU A 47 -11.17 5.80 8.01
CA LEU A 47 -10.75 5.12 9.21
C LEU A 47 -9.23 4.94 9.16
N ARG A 48 -8.50 5.64 10.02
CA ARG A 48 -7.04 5.54 10.13
C ARG A 48 -6.67 4.82 11.42
N MET A 49 -5.70 3.91 11.35
CA MET A 49 -5.16 3.24 12.53
C MET A 49 -3.75 3.77 12.80
N MET A 50 -3.49 4.22 14.02
CA MET A 50 -2.17 4.71 14.39
C MET A 50 -1.25 3.54 14.73
N LEU A 51 -0.17 3.46 13.96
CA LEU A 51 0.84 2.44 14.10
C LEU A 51 2.13 3.05 14.72
N LEU A 52 2.62 2.56 15.88
CA LEU A 52 3.95 2.89 16.40
C LEU A 52 4.99 1.78 16.13
N TRP A 53 6.24 2.14 15.90
CA TRP A 53 7.36 1.19 15.96
C TRP A 53 8.24 1.51 17.16
N SER A 54 8.76 0.47 17.82
CA SER A 54 9.77 0.64 18.86
C SER A 54 11.04 1.22 18.25
N ARG A 55 11.43 2.41 18.69
CA ARG A 55 12.67 3.04 18.26
C ARG A 55 13.86 2.33 18.90
N PRO A 56 14.90 1.93 18.14
CA PRO A 56 16.16 1.49 18.74
C PRO A 56 16.71 2.64 19.60
N SER A 57 17.00 2.37 20.87
CA SER A 57 17.39 3.35 21.90
C SER A 57 18.70 4.10 21.62
N THR A 58 19.38 3.78 20.52
CA THR A 58 20.72 4.28 20.17
C THR A 58 20.74 5.63 19.45
N HIS A 59 19.59 6.19 19.03
CA HIS A 59 19.55 7.49 18.35
C HIS A 59 18.80 8.55 19.16
N GLN A 60 19.52 9.57 19.66
CA GLN A 60 18.99 10.71 20.43
C GLN A 60 18.25 11.77 19.56
N SER A 61 18.17 11.61 18.24
CA SER A 61 17.59 12.63 17.36
C SER A 61 16.05 12.64 17.43
N ARG A 62 15.42 13.73 17.88
CA ARG A 62 13.95 13.83 17.95
C ARG A 62 13.23 13.72 16.58
N GLN A 63 13.97 13.82 15.48
CA GLN A 63 13.46 13.66 14.12
C GLN A 63 13.41 12.17 13.74
N VAL A 64 12.22 11.71 13.37
CA VAL A 64 12.04 10.41 12.70
C VAL A 64 12.57 10.57 11.28
N ASP A 65 13.57 9.77 10.92
CA ASP A 65 14.07 9.72 9.55
C ASP A 65 12.92 9.28 8.61
N PRO A 66 12.50 10.13 7.65
CA PRO A 66 11.46 9.78 6.69
C PRO A 66 11.76 8.47 5.95
N ALA A 67 13.03 8.12 5.76
CA ALA A 67 13.45 6.88 5.11
C ALA A 67 13.06 5.61 5.90
N GLN A 68 12.74 5.71 7.19
CA GLN A 68 12.22 4.57 7.95
C GLN A 68 10.77 4.24 7.60
N TRP A 69 9.92 5.23 7.29
CA TRP A 69 8.53 4.99 6.91
C TRP A 69 8.39 4.33 5.53
N VAL A 70 9.27 4.68 4.60
CA VAL A 70 9.32 4.10 3.24
C VAL A 70 9.56 2.59 3.26
N ARG A 71 10.13 2.05 4.34
CA ARG A 71 10.32 0.60 4.51
C ARG A 71 9.02 -0.15 4.82
N HIS A 72 8.02 0.56 5.34
CA HIS A 72 6.79 -0.04 5.86
C HIS A 72 5.55 0.27 5.02
N ALA A 73 5.58 1.36 4.25
CA ALA A 73 4.45 1.84 3.45
C ALA A 73 4.90 2.31 2.06
N GLU A 74 3.98 2.20 1.09
CA GLU A 74 4.14 2.71 -0.27
C GLU A 74 3.32 4.00 -0.41
N GLN A 75 3.91 5.01 -1.07
CA GLN A 75 3.17 6.22 -1.42
C GLN A 75 2.24 5.90 -2.60
N TYR A 76 0.95 6.16 -2.44
CA TYR A 76 -0.07 5.93 -3.47
C TYR A 76 -1.21 6.94 -3.33
N ARG A 77 -1.52 7.67 -4.42
CA ARG A 77 -2.59 8.66 -4.51
C ARG A 77 -2.55 9.70 -3.39
N GLY A 78 -1.36 10.28 -3.17
CA GLY A 78 -1.14 11.30 -2.13
C GLY A 78 -1.18 10.79 -0.68
N GLY A 79 -1.35 9.49 -0.45
CA GLY A 79 -1.32 8.87 0.88
C GLY A 79 -0.18 7.86 1.02
N TRP A 80 0.13 7.48 2.27
CA TRP A 80 1.03 6.37 2.58
C TRP A 80 0.20 5.17 2.99
N TRP A 81 0.35 4.06 2.26
CA TRP A 81 -0.45 2.87 2.45
C TRP A 81 0.41 1.67 2.79
N VAL A 82 -0.08 0.88 3.73
CA VAL A 82 0.50 -0.43 4.04
C VAL A 82 -0.26 -1.45 3.21
N LEU A 83 0.48 -2.23 2.43
CA LEU A 83 -0.09 -3.18 1.50
C LEU A 83 -0.05 -4.59 2.09
N PRO A 84 -1.14 -5.37 1.94
CA PRO A 84 -1.13 -6.76 2.37
C PRO A 84 -0.26 -7.60 1.43
N ALA A 85 0.34 -8.66 1.96
CA ALA A 85 0.71 -9.81 1.16
C ALA A 85 -0.56 -10.55 0.73
N TYR A 86 -0.54 -11.08 -0.49
CA TYR A 86 -1.60 -11.90 -1.01
C TYR A 86 -1.17 -13.37 -0.99
N ALA A 87 -2.04 -14.25 -0.48
CA ALA A 87 -1.77 -15.69 -0.34
C ALA A 87 -0.42 -15.98 0.36
N GLU A 88 0.42 -16.83 -0.23
CA GLU A 88 1.72 -17.25 0.33
C GLU A 88 2.87 -16.29 -0.04
N MET A 89 2.57 -15.10 -0.58
CA MET A 89 3.62 -14.14 -0.97
C MET A 89 4.32 -13.57 0.25
N THR A 90 5.65 -13.55 0.23
CA THR A 90 6.48 -12.96 1.29
C THR A 90 6.62 -11.45 1.18
N GLN A 91 6.23 -10.86 0.04
CA GLN A 91 6.25 -9.44 -0.23
C GLN A 91 4.85 -8.92 -0.59
N PRO A 92 4.51 -7.68 -0.20
CA PRO A 92 3.25 -7.07 -0.59
C PRO A 92 3.17 -6.88 -2.11
N VAL A 93 1.97 -7.01 -2.65
CA VAL A 93 1.71 -6.66 -4.06
C VAL A 93 1.71 -5.14 -4.16
N ARG A 94 2.76 -4.58 -4.78
CA ARG A 94 2.88 -3.13 -5.01
C ARG A 94 1.74 -2.62 -5.87
N ALA A 95 1.33 -1.37 -5.65
CA ALA A 95 0.18 -0.77 -6.34
C ALA A 95 0.35 -0.83 -7.87
N MET A 96 1.56 -0.57 -8.37
CA MET A 96 1.90 -0.69 -9.79
C MET A 96 1.60 -2.08 -10.37
N MET A 97 1.97 -3.14 -9.65
CA MET A 97 1.76 -4.52 -10.13
C MET A 97 0.28 -4.89 -10.12
N ALA A 98 -0.48 -4.41 -9.13
CA ALA A 98 -1.92 -4.61 -9.09
C ALA A 98 -2.63 -3.93 -10.29
N TRP A 99 -2.28 -2.68 -10.58
CA TRP A 99 -2.79 -1.96 -11.77
C TRP A 99 -2.46 -2.69 -13.06
N TRP A 100 -1.20 -3.10 -13.22
CA TRP A 100 -0.75 -3.80 -14.41
C TRP A 100 -1.50 -5.12 -14.61
N ALA A 101 -1.66 -5.93 -13.55
CA ALA A 101 -2.40 -7.19 -13.61
C ALA A 101 -3.87 -6.99 -13.98
N ALA A 102 -4.54 -6.00 -13.39
CA ALA A 102 -5.94 -5.71 -13.68
C ALA A 102 -6.15 -5.22 -15.13
N LEU A 103 -5.30 -4.31 -15.61
CA LEU A 103 -5.33 -3.84 -17.00
C LEU A 103 -5.01 -4.96 -17.99
N LEU A 104 -4.05 -5.83 -17.66
CA LEU A 104 -3.73 -6.97 -18.50
C LEU A 104 -4.91 -7.94 -18.59
N ALA A 105 -5.60 -8.20 -17.48
CA ALA A 105 -6.81 -9.03 -17.46
C ALA A 105 -7.91 -8.42 -18.33
N LEU A 106 -8.24 -7.14 -18.16
CA LEU A 106 -9.23 -6.43 -18.98
C LEU A 106 -8.83 -6.42 -20.47
N SER A 107 -7.56 -6.18 -20.77
CA SER A 107 -7.05 -6.25 -22.15
C SER A 107 -7.14 -7.65 -22.75
N THR A 108 -7.01 -8.69 -21.93
CA THR A 108 -7.12 -10.09 -22.37
C THR A 108 -8.58 -10.39 -22.67
N PHE A 109 -9.50 -10.02 -21.78
CA PHE A 109 -10.95 -10.15 -22.00
C PHE A 109 -11.41 -9.43 -23.28
N ALA A 110 -11.00 -8.17 -23.46
CA ALA A 110 -11.39 -7.39 -24.63
C ALA A 110 -10.92 -8.00 -25.96
N ARG A 111 -9.79 -8.72 -25.98
CA ARG A 111 -9.20 -9.29 -27.20
C ARG A 111 -9.67 -10.71 -27.49
N TYR A 112 -9.75 -11.55 -26.45
CA TYR A 112 -9.95 -12.98 -26.62
C TYR A 112 -11.38 -13.42 -26.32
N GLU A 113 -12.16 -12.60 -25.61
CA GLU A 113 -13.54 -12.89 -25.22
C GLU A 113 -14.47 -11.72 -25.60
N PRO A 114 -14.57 -11.35 -26.90
CA PRO A 114 -15.24 -10.12 -27.33
C PRO A 114 -16.74 -10.09 -27.02
N GLU A 115 -17.43 -11.24 -27.06
CA GLU A 115 -18.86 -11.32 -26.70
C GLU A 115 -19.08 -11.08 -25.21
N SER A 116 -18.29 -11.75 -24.36
CA SER A 116 -18.31 -11.55 -22.92
C SER A 116 -17.92 -10.11 -22.55
N TRP A 117 -16.92 -9.55 -23.24
CA TRP A 117 -16.52 -8.16 -23.07
C TRP A 117 -17.65 -7.20 -23.39
N ALA A 118 -18.32 -7.36 -24.55
CA ALA A 118 -19.46 -6.52 -24.94
C ALA A 118 -20.57 -6.54 -23.87
N ALA A 119 -20.89 -7.71 -23.33
CA ALA A 119 -21.86 -7.84 -22.24
C ALA A 119 -21.40 -7.16 -20.93
N MET A 120 -20.10 -7.13 -20.65
CA MET A 120 -19.54 -6.47 -19.45
C MET A 120 -19.49 -4.95 -19.55
N ILE A 121 -19.43 -4.39 -20.77
CA ILE A 121 -19.39 -2.93 -21.00
C ILE A 121 -20.72 -2.36 -21.46
N ASP A 122 -21.77 -3.18 -21.52
CA ASP A 122 -23.12 -2.74 -21.85
C ASP A 122 -23.70 -1.90 -20.71
N VAL A 123 -23.85 -0.60 -20.93
CA VAL A 123 -24.38 0.36 -19.93
C VAL A 123 -25.90 0.25 -19.80
N ASP A 124 -26.58 -0.25 -20.82
CA ASP A 124 -28.04 -0.38 -20.81
C ASP A 124 -28.51 -1.60 -20.00
N ASN A 125 -27.59 -2.50 -19.63
CA ASN A 125 -27.85 -3.66 -18.79
C ASN A 125 -27.64 -3.32 -17.29
N PRO A 126 -28.70 -3.33 -16.46
CA PRO A 126 -28.61 -2.96 -15.04
C PRO A 126 -27.70 -3.87 -14.19
N GLY A 127 -27.39 -5.08 -14.68
CA GLY A 127 -26.49 -6.03 -13.99
C GLY A 127 -25.04 -5.97 -14.47
N SER A 128 -24.74 -5.12 -15.44
CA SER A 128 -23.42 -5.03 -16.06
C SER A 128 -22.43 -4.26 -15.18
N PRO A 129 -21.15 -4.68 -15.14
CA PRO A 129 -20.08 -3.93 -14.46
C PRO A 129 -19.59 -2.69 -15.24
N ALA A 130 -20.26 -2.27 -16.33
CA ALA A 130 -19.81 -1.21 -17.23
C ALA A 130 -19.35 0.07 -16.52
N VAL A 131 -20.16 0.61 -15.60
CA VAL A 131 -19.83 1.84 -14.85
C VAL A 131 -18.58 1.65 -13.96
N ALA A 132 -18.43 0.47 -13.36
CA ALA A 132 -17.26 0.16 -12.53
C ALA A 132 -15.99 0.01 -13.39
N ILE A 133 -16.10 -0.60 -14.58
CA ILE A 133 -14.99 -0.72 -15.53
C ILE A 133 -14.60 0.67 -16.05
N GLU A 134 -15.57 1.50 -16.44
CA GLU A 134 -15.33 2.88 -16.87
C GLU A 134 -14.61 3.68 -15.79
N HIS A 135 -15.14 3.68 -14.57
CA HIS A 135 -14.51 4.37 -13.44
C HIS A 135 -13.11 3.85 -13.13
N PHE A 136 -12.90 2.53 -13.23
CA PHE A 136 -11.58 1.92 -13.05
C PHE A 136 -10.58 2.39 -14.11
N LEU A 137 -10.97 2.37 -15.39
CA LEU A 137 -10.12 2.79 -16.50
C LEU A 137 -9.85 4.30 -16.45
N ASP A 138 -10.84 5.11 -16.09
CA ASP A 138 -10.68 6.55 -15.89
C ASP A 138 -9.70 6.83 -14.74
N THR A 139 -9.85 6.14 -13.61
CA THR A 139 -8.91 6.24 -12.48
C THR A 139 -7.48 5.81 -12.87
N ALA A 140 -7.34 4.84 -13.78
CA ALA A 140 -6.04 4.37 -14.24
C ALA A 140 -5.25 5.48 -14.97
N LEU A 141 -5.94 6.42 -15.63
CA LEU A 141 -5.33 7.54 -16.35
C LEU A 141 -4.57 8.48 -15.40
N ASP A 142 -5.01 8.60 -14.15
CA ASP A 142 -4.33 9.40 -13.13
C ASP A 142 -3.33 8.57 -12.32
N ALA A 143 -3.74 7.36 -11.90
CA ALA A 143 -2.97 6.55 -10.96
C ALA A 143 -1.67 6.01 -11.56
N ILE A 144 -1.68 5.60 -12.83
CA ILE A 144 -0.50 4.98 -13.45
C ILE A 144 0.61 6.00 -13.70
N PRO A 145 0.36 7.20 -14.26
CA PRO A 145 1.39 8.22 -14.38
C PRO A 145 2.03 8.61 -13.05
N GLU A 146 1.24 8.74 -11.97
CA GLU A 146 1.77 9.01 -10.63
C GLU A 146 2.74 7.90 -10.19
N LEU A 147 2.32 6.63 -10.33
CA LEU A 147 3.13 5.48 -9.96
C LEU A 147 4.42 5.35 -10.80
N VAL A 148 4.34 5.61 -12.11
CA VAL A 148 5.50 5.60 -13.00
C VAL A 148 6.46 6.73 -12.64
N GLY A 149 5.93 7.94 -12.39
CA GLY A 149 6.73 9.09 -11.96
C GLY A 149 7.47 8.81 -10.64
N GLY A 150 6.79 8.21 -9.66
CA GLY A 150 7.39 7.79 -8.39
C GLY A 150 8.48 6.74 -8.58
N ALA A 151 8.25 5.73 -9.43
CA ALA A 151 9.23 4.69 -9.72
C ALA A 151 10.47 5.26 -10.44
N LEU A 152 10.29 6.16 -11.41
CA LEU A 152 11.39 6.83 -12.12
C LEU A 152 12.19 7.73 -11.18
N ALA A 153 11.52 8.50 -10.31
CA ALA A 153 12.17 9.31 -9.30
C ALA A 153 13.03 8.44 -8.37
N TYR A 154 12.49 7.31 -7.90
CA TYR A 154 13.22 6.36 -7.07
C TYR A 154 14.47 5.80 -7.78
N VAL A 155 14.34 5.33 -9.03
CA VAL A 155 15.48 4.81 -9.81
C VAL A 155 16.52 5.90 -10.05
N SER A 156 16.10 7.12 -10.37
CA SER A 156 17.01 8.24 -10.60
C SER A 156 17.79 8.63 -9.33
N ALA A 157 17.14 8.60 -8.16
CA ALA A 157 17.78 8.88 -6.89
C ALA A 157 18.79 7.78 -6.51
N PHE A 158 18.51 6.52 -6.85
CA PHE A 158 19.43 5.40 -6.64
C PHE A 158 20.62 5.41 -7.61
N ALA A 159 20.38 5.85 -8.86
CA ALA A 159 21.43 6.01 -9.86
C ALA A 159 22.35 7.23 -9.60
N TYR A 160 21.85 8.22 -8.86
CA TYR A 160 22.59 9.41 -8.43
C TYR A 160 23.10 9.26 -6.98
N ASP A 161 23.70 8.13 -6.62
CA ASP A 161 24.49 8.02 -5.39
C ASP A 161 25.97 8.39 -5.68
N PRO A 162 26.43 9.61 -5.37
CA PRO A 162 27.82 10.01 -5.57
C PRO A 162 28.81 9.25 -4.67
N TYR A 163 28.36 8.48 -3.68
CA TYR A 163 29.23 7.70 -2.81
C TYR A 163 29.68 6.35 -3.41
N VAL A 164 29.01 5.85 -4.45
CA VAL A 164 29.45 4.62 -5.17
C VAL A 164 30.54 4.94 -6.19
N ALA A 165 30.61 6.17 -6.71
CA ALA A 165 31.58 6.58 -7.73
C ALA A 165 32.98 6.92 -7.17
N GLY A 166 33.20 6.82 -5.85
CA GLY A 166 34.33 7.46 -5.17
C GLY A 166 35.21 6.59 -4.27
N GLN A 167 35.05 5.26 -4.21
CA GLN A 167 36.05 4.43 -3.51
C GLN A 167 37.20 4.06 -4.47
N PRO A 168 38.40 4.66 -4.34
CA PRO A 168 39.58 4.06 -4.93
C PRO A 168 39.79 2.69 -4.27
N SER A 169 39.99 1.67 -5.11
CA SER A 169 40.53 0.39 -4.68
C SER A 169 41.80 0.64 -3.88
N ALA A 170 41.73 0.43 -2.57
CA ALA A 170 42.91 0.47 -1.72
C ALA A 170 43.86 -0.67 -2.13
N PRO A 171 45.18 -0.43 -2.08
CA PRO A 171 46.21 -1.32 -2.62
C PRO A 171 46.32 -2.66 -1.89
#